data_AF-X0SM18-F1
#
_entry.id   AF-X0SM18-F1
#
_cell.length_a   1.000
_cell.length_b   1.000
_cell.length_c   1.000
_cell.angle_alpha   90.00
_cell.angle_beta   90.00
_cell.angle_gamma   90.00
#
_symmetry.space_group_name_H-M   'P 1'
#
loop_
_entity.id
_entity.type
_entity.pdbx_description
1 polymer ?
#
loop_
_entity_poly.entity_id
_entity_poly.type
_entity_poly.pdbx_seq_one_letter_code
_entity_poly.pdbx_strand_id
1 'polypeptide(L)'
;MAHYAEAETMKGRKEDGFLSPMALCLLIANVDVPGARVLERSDRGLMGLISRARPKYPLSPERMHFELRPFPLKSCLVIDHAGTKPHGILDGRRVTDLTEAERYSRRQVTQVVQALREFGGRGFQNVQLAATRPQVGVRETRRIKGMYVLTEDDAMSGRRFDDAVAWRSGMLDVGFVRHERMEVPLPYLALLPEKVDGLLVAGRCIAATRVAASAGKSMGNCVATNHAAGLAAAIAAANGCAPRELDVRQLQDSLAADGVDLEQTNSEM
;
A
#
# COMPACT_ATOMS: atom_id res chain seq x y z
N MET A 1 -1.81 17.13 -8.51
CA MET A 1 -2.72 18.29 -8.36
C MET A 1 -2.33 19.12 -7.16
N ALA A 2 -2.52 18.67 -5.91
CA ALA A 2 -2.20 19.48 -4.71
C ALA A 2 -0.83 20.18 -4.73
N HIS A 3 0.24 19.45 -5.05
CA HIS A 3 1.59 20.04 -5.18
C HIS A 3 1.70 21.15 -6.24
N TYR A 4 0.96 21.05 -7.34
CA TYR A 4 0.94 22.07 -8.39
C TYR A 4 0.05 23.25 -8.04
N ALA A 5 -0.86 23.07 -7.07
CA ALA A 5 -1.62 24.15 -6.42
C ALA A 5 -0.86 24.70 -5.20
N GLU A 6 0.47 24.55 -5.18
CA GLU A 6 1.37 25.09 -4.14
C GLU A 6 1.18 24.49 -2.73
N ALA A 7 0.40 23.42 -2.59
CA ALA A 7 0.31 22.70 -1.33
C ALA A 7 1.67 22.06 -0.99
N GLU A 8 2.12 22.30 0.24
CA GLU A 8 3.37 21.73 0.73
C GLU A 8 3.25 20.20 0.85
N THR A 9 4.35 19.48 0.59
CA THR A 9 4.35 18.01 0.58
C THR A 9 5.53 17.43 1.35
N MET A 10 5.33 16.22 1.87
CA MET A 10 6.33 15.34 2.45
C MET A 10 6.60 14.17 1.52
N LYS A 11 7.83 13.64 1.53
CA LYS A 11 8.20 12.49 0.71
C LYS A 11 9.35 11.71 1.35
N GLY A 12 9.27 10.38 1.29
CA GLY A 12 10.34 9.49 1.72
C GLY A 12 10.64 9.55 3.20
N ARG A 13 11.71 8.86 3.60
CA ARG A 13 12.28 8.93 4.94
C ARG A 13 13.22 10.14 5.05
N LYS A 14 13.19 10.82 6.20
CA LYS A 14 13.89 12.10 6.40
C LYS A 14 15.41 11.94 6.30
N GLU A 15 15.95 10.83 6.78
CA GLU A 15 17.38 10.62 6.95
C GLU A 15 18.10 10.34 5.61
N ASP A 16 17.48 9.59 4.71
CA ASP A 16 18.14 9.09 3.49
C ASP A 16 17.29 9.17 2.21
N GLY A 17 16.09 9.75 2.31
CA GLY A 17 15.17 9.85 1.18
C GLY A 17 14.59 8.51 0.71
N PHE A 18 14.76 7.42 1.47
CA PHE A 18 14.29 6.09 1.07
C PHE A 18 12.79 6.13 0.75
N LEU A 19 12.41 5.52 -0.37
CA LEU A 19 11.02 5.33 -0.81
C LEU A 19 10.65 3.86 -0.73
N SER A 20 9.37 3.58 -0.50
CA SER A 20 8.86 2.21 -0.57
C SER A 20 9.17 1.60 -1.95
N PRO A 21 9.79 0.40 -2.03
CA PRO A 21 10.10 -0.25 -3.31
C PRO A 21 8.87 -0.41 -4.19
N MET A 22 9.04 -0.39 -5.51
CA MET A 22 7.93 -0.68 -6.43
C MET A 22 7.78 -2.18 -6.61
N ALA A 23 6.55 -2.65 -6.78
CA ALA A 23 6.23 -4.07 -6.92
C ALA A 23 5.59 -4.35 -8.29
N LEU A 24 5.74 -5.56 -8.79
CA LEU A 24 5.07 -6.04 -10.01
C LEU A 24 4.43 -7.37 -9.68
N CYS A 25 3.10 -7.42 -9.63
CA CYS A 25 2.43 -8.69 -9.43
C CYS A 25 2.45 -9.50 -10.73
N LEU A 26 2.59 -10.81 -10.60
CA LEU A 26 2.52 -11.77 -11.70
C LEU A 26 1.45 -12.82 -11.41
N LEU A 27 0.80 -13.25 -12.48
CA LEU A 27 -0.09 -14.40 -12.50
C LEU A 27 0.69 -15.58 -13.07
N ILE A 28 0.80 -16.64 -12.27
CA ILE A 28 1.37 -17.91 -12.71
C ILE A 28 0.26 -18.94 -12.92
N ALA A 29 0.44 -19.77 -13.94
CA ALA A 29 -0.47 -20.85 -14.32
C ALA A 29 0.26 -22.21 -14.29
N ASN A 30 -0.50 -23.29 -14.44
CA ASN A 30 -0.01 -24.67 -14.41
C ASN A 30 0.70 -25.03 -13.10
N VAL A 31 0.18 -24.48 -12.00
CA VAL A 31 0.66 -24.77 -10.64
C VAL A 31 -0.15 -25.93 -10.06
N ASP A 32 0.52 -26.93 -9.49
CA ASP A 32 -0.11 -27.87 -8.56
C ASP A 32 -0.31 -27.14 -7.24
N VAL A 33 -1.45 -26.46 -7.09
CA VAL A 33 -1.74 -25.58 -5.94
C VAL A 33 -1.62 -26.32 -4.61
N PRO A 34 -2.18 -27.54 -4.41
CA PRO A 34 -1.91 -28.33 -3.21
C PRO A 34 -0.41 -28.52 -2.94
N GLY A 35 0.36 -28.92 -3.95
CA GLY A 35 1.81 -29.09 -3.83
C GLY A 35 2.54 -27.77 -3.49
N ALA A 36 2.13 -26.67 -4.10
CA ALA A 36 2.68 -25.34 -3.83
C ALA A 36 2.40 -24.88 -2.39
N ARG A 37 1.22 -25.18 -1.84
CA ARG A 37 0.87 -24.87 -0.43
C ARG A 37 1.66 -25.71 0.57
N VAL A 38 1.99 -26.95 0.23
CA VAL A 38 2.89 -27.78 1.07
C VAL A 38 4.27 -27.13 1.14
N LEU A 39 4.82 -26.68 0.01
CA LEU A 39 6.09 -25.96 -0.02
C LEU A 39 6.01 -24.64 0.76
N GLU A 40 4.94 -23.87 0.59
CA GLU A 40 4.77 -22.59 1.31
C GLU A 40 4.81 -22.77 2.83
N ARG A 41 4.29 -23.89 3.35
CA ARG A 41 4.24 -24.23 4.78
C ARG A 41 5.46 -25.00 5.29
N SER A 42 6.39 -25.41 4.42
CA SER A 42 7.56 -26.21 4.83
C SER A 42 8.61 -25.34 5.54
N ASP A 43 9.57 -25.98 6.21
CA ASP A 43 10.70 -25.27 6.80
C ASP A 43 11.44 -24.43 5.74
N ARG A 44 11.66 -23.15 6.06
CA ARG A 44 12.10 -22.05 5.17
C ARG A 44 11.23 -21.77 3.92
N GLY A 45 10.24 -22.61 3.59
CA GLY A 45 9.32 -22.47 2.46
C GLY A 45 9.88 -21.87 1.17
N LEU A 46 9.20 -20.85 0.63
CA LEU A 46 9.63 -20.13 -0.57
C LEU A 46 10.94 -19.36 -0.36
N MET A 47 11.24 -18.90 0.86
CA MET A 47 12.51 -18.24 1.17
C MET A 47 13.70 -19.19 0.96
N GLY A 48 13.56 -20.44 1.41
CA GLY A 48 14.56 -21.49 1.25
C GLY A 48 14.78 -21.85 -0.21
N LEU A 49 13.70 -21.96 -1.00
CA LEU A 49 13.78 -22.19 -2.45
C LEU A 49 14.66 -21.14 -3.12
N ILE A 50 14.46 -19.88 -2.77
CA ILE A 50 15.08 -18.75 -3.45
C ILE A 50 16.51 -18.56 -3.03
N SER A 51 16.81 -18.79 -1.76
CA SER A 51 18.18 -18.88 -1.30
C SER A 51 18.98 -19.89 -2.13
N ARG A 52 18.40 -21.07 -2.43
CA ARG A 52 19.04 -22.07 -3.32
C ARG A 52 19.12 -21.65 -4.78
N ALA A 53 18.10 -20.94 -5.27
CA ALA A 53 18.00 -20.54 -6.67
C ALA A 53 18.88 -19.31 -7.02
N ARG A 54 19.13 -18.41 -6.06
CA ARG A 54 19.83 -17.14 -6.26
C ARG A 54 21.21 -17.22 -6.91
N PRO A 55 22.08 -18.21 -6.63
CA PRO A 55 23.35 -18.35 -7.33
C PRO A 55 23.20 -18.45 -8.86
N LYS A 56 22.12 -19.11 -9.33
CA LYS A 56 21.78 -19.23 -10.76
C LYS A 56 20.89 -18.08 -11.25
N TYR A 57 20.04 -17.56 -10.36
CA TYR A 57 19.02 -16.55 -10.64
C TYR A 57 19.19 -15.31 -9.74
N PRO A 58 20.24 -14.50 -9.97
CA PRO A 58 20.68 -13.45 -9.04
C PRO A 58 19.71 -12.28 -8.87
N LEU A 59 18.80 -12.08 -9.82
CA LEU A 59 17.77 -11.03 -9.74
C LEU A 59 16.58 -11.46 -8.87
N SER A 60 16.48 -12.74 -8.48
CA SER A 60 15.47 -13.19 -7.53
C SER A 60 15.67 -12.46 -6.19
N PRO A 61 14.64 -11.81 -5.61
CA PRO A 61 14.78 -11.01 -4.39
C PRO A 61 15.35 -11.79 -3.19
N GLU A 62 16.07 -11.07 -2.31
CA GLU A 62 16.72 -11.64 -1.10
C GLU A 62 15.73 -12.15 -0.08
N ARG A 63 14.61 -11.44 0.04
CA ARG A 63 13.47 -11.82 0.85
C ARG A 63 12.24 -11.85 -0.05
N MET A 64 11.72 -13.05 -0.25
CA MET A 64 10.45 -13.28 -0.91
C MET A 64 9.33 -13.30 0.11
N HIS A 65 8.63 -12.18 0.25
CA HIS A 65 7.25 -12.19 0.75
C HIS A 65 6.33 -12.55 -0.42
N PHE A 66 6.44 -13.79 -0.91
CA PHE A 66 5.48 -14.33 -1.87
C PHE A 66 4.28 -14.76 -1.06
N GLU A 67 3.33 -13.87 -0.83
CA GLU A 67 1.98 -14.36 -0.55
C GLU A 67 1.50 -15.02 -1.84
N LEU A 68 1.46 -16.36 -1.86
CA LEU A 68 0.77 -17.07 -2.93
C LEU A 68 -0.71 -16.79 -2.75
N ARG A 69 -1.25 -15.83 -3.49
CA ARG A 69 -2.67 -15.47 -3.42
C ARG A 69 -3.45 -16.37 -4.38
N PRO A 70 -4.62 -16.89 -3.96
CA PRO A 70 -5.46 -17.65 -4.85
C PRO A 70 -5.94 -16.78 -6.01
N PHE A 71 -6.04 -17.37 -7.19
CA PHE A 71 -6.73 -16.80 -8.34
C PHE A 71 -8.00 -17.64 -8.61
N PRO A 72 -9.08 -17.08 -9.20
CA PRO A 72 -10.32 -17.84 -9.43
C PRO A 72 -10.14 -19.13 -10.23
N LEU A 73 -9.07 -19.26 -11.02
CA LEU A 73 -8.72 -20.49 -11.74
C LEU A 73 -7.89 -21.44 -10.87
N LYS A 74 -8.32 -22.71 -10.81
CA LYS A 74 -7.78 -23.74 -9.90
C LYS A 74 -6.26 -23.99 -9.99
N SER A 75 -5.66 -23.78 -11.15
CA SER A 75 -4.23 -24.01 -11.40
C SER A 75 -3.40 -22.71 -11.45
N CYS A 76 -3.97 -21.61 -10.98
CA CYS A 76 -3.36 -20.29 -11.04
C CYS A 76 -3.15 -19.70 -9.64
N LEU A 77 -2.02 -19.01 -9.46
CA LEU A 77 -1.70 -18.24 -8.27
C LEU A 77 -1.22 -16.86 -8.67
N VAL A 78 -1.53 -15.87 -7.85
CA VAL A 78 -0.93 -14.54 -7.95
C VAL A 78 0.23 -14.46 -6.97
N ILE A 79 1.34 -13.94 -7.45
CA ILE A 79 2.49 -13.58 -6.64
C ILE A 79 2.59 -12.07 -6.62
N ASP A 80 2.63 -11.50 -5.43
CA ASP A 80 3.13 -10.14 -5.25
C ASP A 80 4.65 -10.19 -5.09
N HIS A 81 5.39 -9.76 -6.11
CA HIS A 81 6.85 -9.77 -6.03
C HIS A 81 7.34 -8.53 -5.27
N ALA A 82 8.13 -8.77 -4.23
CA ALA A 82 8.76 -7.72 -3.45
C ALA A 82 10.03 -7.19 -4.14
N GLY A 83 9.84 -6.20 -5.01
CA GLY A 83 10.58 -4.96 -4.89
C GLY A 83 11.79 -4.74 -5.80
N THR A 84 11.82 -3.54 -6.38
CA THR A 84 13.03 -2.84 -6.86
C THR A 84 14.02 -2.47 -5.74
N LYS A 85 13.84 -2.97 -4.50
CA LYS A 85 14.66 -2.64 -3.32
C LYS A 85 16.16 -2.86 -3.58
N PRO A 86 16.60 -3.98 -4.17
CA PRO A 86 18.03 -4.20 -4.44
C PRO A 86 18.58 -3.29 -5.55
N HIS A 87 17.69 -2.68 -6.35
CA HIS A 87 18.06 -1.77 -7.42
C HIS A 87 18.26 -0.32 -6.94
N GLY A 88 17.87 -0.01 -5.69
CA GLY A 88 17.99 1.31 -5.10
C GLY A 88 16.67 2.09 -5.04
N ILE A 89 16.78 3.40 -4.84
CA ILE A 89 15.63 4.29 -4.66
C ILE A 89 15.10 4.73 -6.03
N LEU A 90 13.89 4.29 -6.36
CA LEU A 90 13.16 4.71 -7.56
C LEU A 90 11.94 5.56 -7.15
N ASP A 91 11.77 6.70 -7.81
CA ASP A 91 10.72 7.69 -7.54
C ASP A 91 9.65 7.64 -8.64
N GLY A 92 8.44 7.22 -8.28
CA GLY A 92 7.32 7.06 -9.22
C GLY A 92 6.81 8.34 -9.88
N ARG A 93 7.42 9.49 -9.58
CA ARG A 93 7.17 10.77 -10.26
C ARG A 93 8.07 10.97 -11.49
N ARG A 94 9.15 10.19 -11.61
CA ARG A 94 10.11 10.26 -12.73
C ARG A 94 9.79 9.15 -13.72
N VAL A 95 9.53 9.52 -14.98
CA VAL A 95 9.24 8.55 -16.06
C VAL A 95 10.41 7.58 -16.28
N THR A 96 11.64 8.07 -16.15
CA THR A 96 12.87 7.26 -16.24
C THR A 96 12.92 6.18 -15.17
N ASP A 97 12.54 6.50 -13.94
CA ASP A 97 12.54 5.56 -12.81
C ASP A 97 11.43 4.52 -12.95
N LEU A 98 10.25 4.92 -13.46
CA LEU A 98 9.17 3.99 -13.78
C LEU A 98 9.62 3.01 -14.87
N THR A 99 10.28 3.52 -15.91
CA THR A 99 10.84 2.70 -16.99
C THR A 99 11.86 1.70 -16.45
N GLU A 100 12.77 2.15 -15.59
CA GLU A 100 13.77 1.27 -15.00
C GLU A 100 13.16 0.26 -14.03
N ALA A 101 12.20 0.67 -13.21
CA ALA A 101 11.44 -0.24 -12.35
C ALA A 101 10.76 -1.36 -13.16
N GLU A 102 10.12 -1.02 -14.28
CA GLU A 102 9.49 -2.01 -15.15
C GLU A 102 10.49 -2.96 -15.78
N ARG A 103 11.59 -2.43 -16.34
CA ARG A 103 12.65 -3.24 -16.95
C ARG A 103 13.26 -4.20 -15.93
N TYR A 104 13.61 -3.70 -14.75
CA TYR A 104 14.18 -4.49 -13.67
C TYR A 104 13.21 -5.56 -13.18
N SER A 105 11.99 -5.18 -12.82
CA SER A 105 10.99 -6.13 -12.30
C SER A 105 10.60 -7.20 -13.32
N ARG A 106 10.49 -6.89 -14.63
CA ARG A 106 10.19 -7.91 -15.65
C ARG A 106 11.32 -8.93 -15.81
N ARG A 107 12.58 -8.50 -15.68
CA ARG A 107 13.74 -9.41 -15.63
C ARG A 107 13.70 -10.28 -14.37
N GLN A 108 13.35 -9.71 -13.23
CA GLN A 108 13.14 -10.48 -11.99
C GLN A 108 12.04 -11.54 -12.17
N VAL A 109 10.88 -11.17 -12.73
CA VAL A 109 9.76 -12.11 -12.98
C VAL A 109 10.21 -13.33 -13.77
N THR A 110 11.00 -13.13 -14.83
CA THR A 110 11.51 -14.23 -15.65
C THR A 110 12.36 -15.19 -14.81
N GLN A 111 13.29 -14.65 -14.02
CA GLN A 111 14.16 -15.45 -13.14
C GLN A 111 13.38 -16.12 -12.00
N VAL A 112 12.39 -15.45 -11.44
CA VAL A 112 11.48 -16.01 -10.42
C VAL A 112 10.75 -17.24 -10.97
N VAL A 113 10.16 -17.13 -12.16
CA VAL A 113 9.41 -18.24 -12.77
C VAL A 113 10.33 -19.42 -13.10
N GLN A 114 11.54 -19.14 -13.57
CA GLN A 114 12.57 -20.17 -13.79
C GLN A 114 13.01 -20.83 -12.47
N ALA A 115 13.25 -20.04 -11.43
CA ALA A 115 13.58 -20.53 -10.09
C ALA A 115 12.47 -21.42 -9.51
N LEU A 116 11.19 -20.99 -9.61
CA LEU A 116 10.06 -21.80 -9.18
C LEU A 116 10.00 -23.12 -9.95
N ARG A 117 10.20 -23.10 -11.26
CA ARG A 117 10.17 -24.30 -12.11
C ARG A 117 11.25 -25.31 -11.72
N GLU A 118 12.48 -24.85 -11.52
CA GLU A 118 13.63 -25.72 -11.26
C GLU A 118 13.76 -26.14 -9.80
N PHE A 119 13.40 -25.26 -8.86
CA PHE A 119 13.66 -25.46 -7.41
C PHE A 119 12.39 -25.65 -6.58
N GLY A 120 11.20 -25.49 -7.18
CA GLY A 120 9.89 -25.59 -6.51
C GLY A 120 9.27 -26.98 -6.47
N GLY A 121 9.95 -27.98 -7.03
CA GLY A 121 9.50 -29.36 -7.02
C GLY A 121 8.13 -29.55 -7.68
N ARG A 122 7.39 -30.57 -7.25
CA ARG A 122 6.11 -30.95 -7.86
C ARG A 122 5.09 -29.81 -7.95
N GLY A 123 5.06 -28.92 -6.95
CA GLY A 123 4.15 -27.77 -6.91
C GLY A 123 4.29 -26.83 -8.11
N PHE A 124 5.51 -26.69 -8.62
CA PHE A 124 5.86 -25.67 -9.62
C PHE A 124 6.55 -26.23 -10.88
N GLN A 125 6.73 -27.55 -11.01
CA GLN A 125 7.46 -28.17 -12.14
C GLN A 125 6.94 -27.74 -13.53
N ASN A 126 5.64 -27.48 -13.65
CA ASN A 126 4.99 -27.07 -14.90
C ASN A 126 4.63 -25.58 -14.94
N VAL A 127 5.10 -24.80 -13.96
CA VAL A 127 4.70 -23.39 -13.80
C VAL A 127 5.00 -22.59 -15.06
N GLN A 128 4.04 -21.77 -15.47
CA GLN A 128 4.18 -20.83 -16.58
C GLN A 128 3.79 -19.43 -16.11
N LEU A 129 4.43 -18.41 -16.70
CA LEU A 129 3.99 -17.04 -16.56
C LEU A 129 2.76 -16.83 -17.44
N ALA A 130 1.61 -16.58 -16.84
CA ALA A 130 0.38 -16.29 -17.59
C ALA A 130 0.28 -14.79 -17.92
N ALA A 131 0.58 -13.94 -16.93
CA ALA A 131 0.56 -12.49 -17.11
C ALA A 131 1.42 -11.78 -16.06
N THR A 132 1.78 -10.54 -16.33
CA THR A 132 2.17 -9.56 -15.31
C THR A 132 1.11 -8.47 -15.25
N ARG A 133 1.11 -7.66 -14.19
CA ARG A 133 0.42 -6.37 -14.27
C ARG A 133 0.97 -5.53 -15.45
N PRO A 134 0.15 -4.65 -16.05
CA PRO A 134 0.61 -3.79 -17.15
C PRO A 134 1.70 -2.81 -16.68
N GLN A 135 1.65 -2.38 -15.41
CA GLN A 135 2.58 -1.42 -14.81
C GLN A 135 3.05 -1.89 -13.43
N VAL A 136 4.24 -1.45 -13.02
CA VAL A 136 4.69 -1.53 -11.63
C VAL A 136 3.77 -0.73 -10.69
N GLY A 137 3.49 -1.29 -9.52
CA GLY A 137 2.78 -0.66 -8.43
C GLY A 137 3.69 0.29 -7.67
N VAL A 138 3.42 1.60 -7.80
CA VAL A 138 4.07 2.64 -7.01
C VAL A 138 3.46 2.67 -5.60
N ARG A 139 4.28 2.43 -4.58
CA ARG A 139 3.84 2.31 -3.18
C ARG A 139 3.95 3.60 -2.37
N GLU A 140 4.75 4.56 -2.83
CA GLU A 140 5.00 5.82 -2.13
C GLU A 140 5.44 6.91 -3.10
N THR A 141 4.85 8.10 -2.98
CA THR A 141 5.31 9.33 -3.63
C THR A 141 5.15 10.51 -2.65
N ARG A 142 4.41 11.56 -3.03
CA ARG A 142 4.12 12.71 -2.18
C ARG A 142 2.94 12.43 -1.25
N ARG A 143 3.05 12.91 -0.03
CA ARG A 143 1.96 13.11 0.93
C ARG A 143 1.84 14.61 1.18
N ILE A 144 0.64 15.15 1.33
CA ILE A 144 0.52 16.57 1.70
C ILE A 144 1.03 16.80 3.12
N LYS A 145 1.48 18.03 3.40
CA LYS A 145 1.45 18.57 4.76
C LYS A 145 0.04 19.11 5.00
N GLY A 146 -0.70 18.41 5.85
CA GLY A 146 -2.05 18.80 6.20
C GLY A 146 -2.08 19.57 7.51
N MET A 147 -3.25 20.11 7.85
CA MET A 147 -3.49 20.78 9.13
C MET A 147 -3.21 19.86 10.33
N TYR A 148 -3.36 18.55 10.13
CA TYR A 148 -2.85 17.53 11.03
C TYR A 148 -2.06 16.47 10.27
N VAL A 149 -0.94 16.01 10.83
CA VAL A 149 -0.15 14.92 10.27
C VAL A 149 -0.29 13.70 11.18
N LEU A 150 -1.00 12.67 10.72
CA LEU A 150 -1.13 11.42 11.46
C LEU A 150 0.24 10.78 11.69
N THR A 151 0.62 10.60 12.95
CA THR A 151 1.93 10.09 13.33
C THR A 151 1.93 8.58 13.56
N GLU A 152 3.14 8.03 13.69
CA GLU A 152 3.30 6.64 14.08
C GLU A 152 2.77 6.39 15.50
N ASP A 153 2.99 7.32 16.42
CA ASP A 153 2.52 7.19 17.80
C ASP A 153 0.99 7.22 17.87
N ASP A 154 0.33 8.08 17.08
CA ASP A 154 -1.14 8.09 16.99
C ASP A 154 -1.65 6.74 16.47
N ALA A 155 -0.99 6.21 15.44
CA ALA A 155 -1.28 4.91 14.83
C ALA A 155 -1.12 3.73 15.79
N MET A 156 -0.06 3.75 16.60
CA MET A 156 0.26 2.68 17.55
C MET A 156 -0.58 2.74 18.82
N SER A 157 -0.92 3.95 19.27
CA SER A 157 -1.76 4.15 20.46
C SER A 157 -3.26 4.03 20.16
N GLY A 158 -3.67 3.96 18.89
CA GLY A 158 -5.08 3.97 18.49
C GLY A 158 -5.77 5.27 18.87
N ARG A 159 -5.04 6.40 18.80
CA ARG A 159 -5.51 7.72 19.27
C ARG A 159 -6.88 8.09 18.70
N ARG A 160 -7.74 8.63 19.55
CA ARG A 160 -9.05 9.17 19.17
C ARG A 160 -8.95 10.61 18.66
N PHE A 161 -9.85 10.95 17.75
CA PHE A 161 -9.98 12.27 17.15
C PHE A 161 -11.45 12.68 17.14
N ASP A 162 -11.75 13.88 17.65
CA ASP A 162 -13.13 14.41 17.66
C ASP A 162 -13.63 14.66 16.24
N ASP A 163 -12.71 14.94 15.31
CA ASP A 163 -12.94 15.16 13.89
C ASP A 163 -12.65 13.91 13.04
N ALA A 164 -12.75 12.71 13.61
CA ALA A 164 -12.57 11.46 12.86
C ALA A 164 -13.58 11.33 11.71
N VAL A 165 -13.13 10.94 10.51
CA VAL A 165 -13.99 10.81 9.32
C VAL A 165 -13.78 9.50 8.56
N ALA A 166 -12.80 8.70 8.94
CA ALA A 166 -12.54 7.41 8.33
C ALA A 166 -11.73 6.53 9.29
N TRP A 167 -11.74 5.22 9.07
CA TRP A 167 -10.83 4.30 9.72
C TRP A 167 -9.58 4.06 8.88
N ARG A 168 -8.44 3.90 9.55
CA ARG A 168 -7.23 3.33 8.95
C ARG A 168 -6.77 2.12 9.71
N SER A 169 -6.81 0.96 9.05
CA SER A 169 -6.32 -0.29 9.62
C SER A 169 -5.40 -1.05 8.66
N GLY A 170 -4.45 -1.79 9.21
CA GLY A 170 -3.53 -2.62 8.43
C GLY A 170 -2.22 -2.90 9.14
N MET A 171 -1.31 -3.60 8.47
CA MET A 171 0.04 -3.84 8.97
C MET A 171 0.97 -2.69 8.60
N LEU A 172 1.75 -2.20 9.56
CA LEU A 172 2.79 -1.19 9.37
C LEU A 172 3.97 -1.73 8.55
N ASP A 173 3.79 -1.86 7.24
CA ASP A 173 4.82 -2.37 6.33
C ASP A 173 5.76 -1.25 5.84
N VAL A 174 6.80 -0.99 6.63
CA VAL A 174 7.92 -0.10 6.26
C VAL A 174 9.01 -0.89 5.54
N GLY A 175 8.74 -1.32 4.31
CA GLY A 175 9.74 -1.99 3.47
C GLY A 175 10.11 -3.39 3.95
N PHE A 176 9.11 -4.13 4.46
CA PHE A 176 9.15 -5.53 4.87
C PHE A 176 9.98 -5.82 6.12
N VAL A 177 10.11 -4.85 7.02
CA VAL A 177 10.93 -4.97 8.24
C VAL A 177 10.08 -5.05 9.52
N ARG A 178 8.88 -4.48 9.51
CA ARG A 178 8.00 -4.38 10.69
C ARG A 178 6.59 -4.77 10.29
N HIS A 179 5.88 -5.45 11.19
CA HIS A 179 4.53 -5.98 10.95
C HIS A 179 3.67 -5.86 12.21
N GLU A 180 3.53 -4.63 12.71
CA GLU A 180 2.58 -4.32 13.79
C GLU A 180 1.22 -3.95 13.19
N ARG A 181 0.15 -4.42 13.83
CA ARG A 181 -1.21 -4.06 13.43
C ARG A 181 -1.52 -2.66 13.94
N MET A 182 -1.95 -1.80 13.04
CA MET A 182 -2.45 -0.46 13.32
C MET A 182 -3.95 -0.45 13.11
N GLU A 183 -4.66 0.25 14.00
CA GLU A 183 -6.08 0.56 13.85
C GLU A 183 -6.34 1.91 14.51
N VAL A 184 -6.53 2.95 13.69
CA VAL A 184 -6.62 4.34 14.15
C VAL A 184 -7.66 5.10 13.34
N PRO A 185 -8.53 5.91 13.96
CA PRO A 185 -9.37 6.83 13.23
C PRO A 185 -8.51 7.90 12.54
N LEU A 186 -8.95 8.35 11.37
CA LEU A 186 -8.29 9.40 10.62
C LEU A 186 -9.03 10.73 10.86
N PRO A 187 -8.35 11.76 11.38
CA PRO A 187 -8.93 13.09 11.53
C PRO A 187 -9.15 13.76 10.17
N TYR A 188 -10.23 14.52 10.05
CA TYR A 188 -10.56 15.33 8.87
C TYR A 188 -9.43 16.31 8.53
N LEU A 189 -8.77 16.86 9.55
CA LEU A 189 -7.62 17.75 9.40
C LEU A 189 -6.44 17.12 8.61
N ALA A 190 -6.35 15.79 8.52
CA ALA A 190 -5.35 15.11 7.70
C ALA A 190 -5.66 15.10 6.19
N LEU A 191 -6.88 15.48 5.80
CA LEU A 191 -7.32 15.62 4.41
C LEU A 191 -7.12 17.05 3.87
N LEU A 192 -6.95 18.03 4.77
CA LEU A 192 -6.86 19.45 4.46
C LEU A 192 -5.40 19.91 4.35
N PRO A 193 -4.94 20.42 3.19
CA PRO A 193 -3.63 21.07 3.09
C PRO A 193 -3.48 22.27 4.02
N GLU A 194 -2.30 22.41 4.64
CA GLU A 194 -2.04 23.46 5.64
C GLU A 194 -2.11 24.89 5.05
N LYS A 195 -1.65 25.08 3.81
CA LYS A 195 -1.44 26.42 3.20
C LYS A 195 -2.39 26.76 2.06
N VAL A 196 -3.24 25.83 1.66
CA VAL A 196 -4.09 25.99 0.46
C VAL A 196 -5.53 25.74 0.86
N ASP A 197 -6.37 26.74 0.63
CA ASP A 197 -7.82 26.69 0.85
C ASP A 197 -8.56 26.13 -0.36
N GLY A 198 -9.80 25.69 -0.16
CA GLY A 198 -10.63 25.14 -1.24
C GLY A 198 -10.17 23.78 -1.79
N LEU A 199 -9.21 23.12 -1.14
CA LEU A 199 -8.61 21.88 -1.60
C LEU A 199 -8.74 20.77 -0.55
N LEU A 200 -9.20 19.59 -0.99
CA LEU A 200 -9.19 18.35 -0.20
C LEU A 200 -8.30 17.31 -0.88
N VAL A 201 -7.65 16.50 -0.07
CA VAL A 201 -6.82 15.38 -0.52
C VAL A 201 -7.22 14.11 0.18
N ALA A 202 -7.38 13.02 -0.57
CA ALA A 202 -7.79 11.71 -0.05
C ALA A 202 -6.91 10.57 -0.60
N GLY A 203 -7.04 9.39 -0.01
CA GLY A 203 -6.31 8.20 -0.39
C GLY A 203 -4.86 8.17 0.10
N ARG A 204 -3.93 7.79 -0.78
CA ARG A 204 -2.53 7.53 -0.39
C ARG A 204 -1.70 8.78 -0.09
N CYS A 205 -2.17 9.96 -0.53
CA CYS A 205 -1.42 11.21 -0.45
C CYS A 205 -1.88 12.13 0.70
N ILE A 206 -2.72 11.64 1.62
CA ILE A 206 -3.11 12.37 2.83
C ILE A 206 -1.94 12.66 3.77
N ALA A 207 -2.17 13.54 4.74
CA ALA A 207 -1.17 13.96 5.70
C ALA A 207 -0.91 12.88 6.77
N ALA A 208 0.19 12.15 6.59
CA ALA A 208 0.67 11.16 7.53
C ALA A 208 2.19 11.04 7.46
N THR A 209 2.80 10.66 8.58
CA THR A 209 4.20 10.23 8.60
C THR A 209 4.37 9.01 7.68
N ARG A 210 5.61 8.74 7.26
CA ARG A 210 5.86 7.61 6.36
C ARG A 210 5.38 6.28 6.92
N VAL A 211 5.58 6.08 8.22
CA VAL A 211 5.23 4.85 8.92
C VAL A 211 3.72 4.74 9.08
N ALA A 212 3.02 5.77 9.57
CA ALA A 212 1.55 5.77 9.64
C ALA A 212 0.89 5.63 8.26
N ALA A 213 1.49 6.25 7.22
CA ALA A 213 1.05 6.07 5.84
C ALA A 213 1.33 4.66 5.30
N SER A 214 2.15 3.82 5.94
CA SER A 214 2.49 2.50 5.42
C SER A 214 1.33 1.49 5.56
N ALA A 215 0.66 1.49 6.71
CA ALA A 215 -0.46 0.60 7.00
C ALA A 215 -1.76 1.02 6.30
N GLY A 216 -1.94 2.31 6.05
CA GLY A 216 -3.21 2.84 5.55
C GLY A 216 -3.35 2.96 4.02
N LYS A 217 -2.58 2.22 3.21
CA LYS A 217 -2.56 2.34 1.74
C LYS A 217 -3.42 1.29 1.01
N SER A 218 -4.08 0.41 1.75
CA SER A 218 -5.02 -0.55 1.17
C SER A 218 -6.18 0.16 0.46
N MET A 219 -6.82 -0.53 -0.48
CA MET A 219 -7.96 0.02 -1.21
C MET A 219 -9.10 0.41 -0.28
N GLY A 220 -9.38 -0.38 0.76
CA GLY A 220 -10.42 -0.08 1.75
C GLY A 220 -10.18 1.26 2.46
N ASN A 221 -8.96 1.48 2.99
CA ASN A 221 -8.58 2.74 3.60
C ASN A 221 -8.69 3.92 2.62
N CYS A 222 -8.30 3.71 1.36
CA CYS A 222 -8.43 4.74 0.34
C CYS A 222 -9.90 5.08 0.09
N VAL A 223 -10.78 4.09 -0.09
CA VAL A 223 -12.21 4.30 -0.32
C VAL A 223 -12.83 5.09 0.82
N ALA A 224 -12.55 4.73 2.08
CA ALA A 224 -13.08 5.44 3.25
C ALA A 224 -12.72 6.94 3.23
N THR A 225 -11.44 7.27 2.99
CA THR A 225 -11.02 8.68 2.90
C THR A 225 -11.57 9.41 1.67
N ASN A 226 -11.78 8.73 0.55
CA ASN A 226 -12.37 9.34 -0.65
C ASN A 226 -13.85 9.65 -0.44
N HIS A 227 -14.59 8.77 0.24
CA HIS A 227 -15.98 9.01 0.62
C HIS A 227 -16.10 10.23 1.53
N ALA A 228 -15.31 10.28 2.61
CA ALA A 228 -15.26 11.44 3.51
C ALA A 228 -14.92 12.75 2.77
N ALA A 229 -13.87 12.76 1.94
CA ALA A 229 -13.48 13.96 1.21
C ALA A 229 -14.53 14.39 0.17
N GLY A 230 -15.15 13.44 -0.54
CA GLY A 230 -16.21 13.74 -1.51
C GLY A 230 -17.44 14.34 -0.86
N LEU A 231 -17.87 13.77 0.26
CA LEU A 231 -19.01 14.27 1.04
C LEU A 231 -18.71 15.65 1.65
N ALA A 232 -17.51 15.83 2.21
CA ALA A 232 -17.06 17.12 2.72
C ALA A 232 -17.07 18.20 1.64
N ALA A 233 -16.60 17.89 0.42
CA ALA A 233 -16.63 18.82 -0.70
C ALA A 233 -18.08 19.17 -1.11
N ALA A 234 -18.99 18.19 -1.14
CA ALA A 234 -20.39 18.42 -1.48
C ALA A 234 -21.10 19.31 -0.44
N ILE A 235 -20.90 19.04 0.85
CA ILE A 235 -21.50 19.83 1.94
C ILE A 235 -20.92 21.25 1.95
N ALA A 236 -19.60 21.40 1.83
CA ALA A 236 -18.95 22.71 1.79
C ALA A 236 -19.48 23.56 0.62
N ALA A 237 -19.63 22.96 -0.57
CA ALA A 237 -20.20 23.63 -1.73
C ALA A 237 -21.67 24.03 -1.51
N ALA A 238 -22.48 23.18 -0.88
CA ALA A 238 -23.88 23.47 -0.58
C ALA A 238 -24.05 24.59 0.46
N ASN A 239 -23.17 24.63 1.46
CA ASN A 239 -23.17 25.67 2.50
C ASN A 239 -22.50 26.98 2.04
N GLY A 240 -21.83 26.99 0.89
CA GLY A 240 -21.08 28.14 0.40
C GLY A 240 -19.85 28.48 1.26
N CYS A 241 -19.23 27.48 1.90
CA CYS A 241 -18.04 27.65 2.74
C CYS A 241 -16.83 26.90 2.17
N ALA A 242 -15.63 27.25 2.64
CA ALA A 242 -14.43 26.49 2.31
C ALA A 242 -14.41 25.14 3.06
N PRO A 243 -13.78 24.08 2.51
CA PRO A 243 -13.67 22.80 3.21
C PRO A 243 -13.06 22.88 4.62
N ARG A 244 -12.20 23.89 4.87
CA ARG A 244 -11.58 24.15 6.18
C ARG A 244 -12.57 24.71 7.21
N GLU A 245 -13.64 25.34 6.75
CA GLU A 245 -14.67 25.98 7.58
C GLU A 245 -15.87 25.04 7.83
N LEU A 246 -15.83 23.84 7.28
CA LEU A 246 -16.89 22.86 7.39
C LEU A 246 -17.06 22.41 8.85
N ASP A 247 -18.30 22.38 9.33
CA ASP A 247 -18.64 21.70 10.58
C ASP A 247 -18.49 20.19 10.39
N VAL A 248 -17.48 19.61 11.04
CA VAL A 248 -17.17 18.18 10.92
C VAL A 248 -18.29 17.32 11.49
N ARG A 249 -19.14 17.81 12.41
CA ARG A 249 -20.30 17.04 12.88
C ARG A 249 -21.30 16.79 11.76
N GLN A 250 -21.59 17.80 10.94
CA GLN A 250 -22.46 17.63 9.76
C GLN A 250 -21.91 16.56 8.80
N LEU A 251 -20.60 16.53 8.61
CA LEU A 251 -19.93 15.50 7.81
C LEU A 251 -20.05 14.11 8.44
N GLN A 252 -19.79 13.98 9.74
CA GLN A 252 -19.89 12.71 10.46
C GLN A 252 -21.32 12.16 10.47
N ASP A 253 -22.33 13.01 10.67
CA ASP A 253 -23.74 12.62 10.59
C ASP A 253 -24.10 12.10 9.20
N SER A 254 -23.59 12.76 8.15
CA SER A 254 -23.79 12.33 6.77
C SER A 254 -23.08 11.00 6.46
N LEU A 255 -21.86 10.80 6.99
CA LEU A 255 -21.14 9.53 6.91
C LEU A 255 -21.89 8.40 7.64
N ALA A 256 -22.43 8.68 8.83
CA ALA A 256 -23.22 7.73 9.60
C ALA A 256 -24.52 7.36 8.86
N ALA A 257 -25.17 8.31 8.20
CA ALA A 257 -26.35 8.06 7.36
C ALA A 257 -26.02 7.14 6.16
N ASP A 258 -24.81 7.21 5.63
CA ASP A 258 -24.28 6.30 4.61
C ASP A 258 -23.80 4.94 5.18
N GLY A 259 -23.96 4.71 6.49
CA GLY A 259 -23.60 3.46 7.17
C GLY A 259 -22.12 3.35 7.57
N VAL A 260 -21.38 4.46 7.62
CA VAL A 260 -20.00 4.47 8.12
C VAL A 260 -20.01 4.50 9.64
N ASP A 261 -19.45 3.46 10.25
CA ASP A 261 -19.22 3.40 11.69
C ASP A 261 -17.87 4.05 12.04
N LEU A 262 -17.92 5.14 12.81
CA LEU A 262 -16.75 5.87 13.30
C LEU A 262 -16.51 5.62 14.81
N GLU A 263 -17.37 4.84 15.46
CA GLU A 263 -17.21 4.51 16.86
C GLU A 263 -16.13 3.45 17.03
N GLN A 264 -15.17 3.75 17.91
CA GLN A 264 -14.17 2.77 18.31
C GLN A 264 -14.80 1.92 19.41
N THR A 265 -15.46 0.83 19.02
CA THR A 265 -15.93 -0.19 19.96
C THR A 265 -14.69 -0.81 20.62
N ASN A 266 -14.65 -0.82 21.96
CA ASN A 266 -13.63 -1.55 22.69
C ASN A 266 -13.81 -3.04 22.39
N SER A 267 -13.11 -3.55 21.38
CA SER A 267 -12.92 -4.99 21.26
C SER A 267 -11.88 -5.39 22.31
N GLU A 268 -12.35 -5.72 23.51
CA GLU A 268 -11.60 -6.60 24.40
C GLU A 268 -11.35 -7.92 23.65
N MET A 269 -10.10 -8.18 23.26
CA MET A 269 -9.56 -9.51 22.96
C MET A 269 -8.05 -9.53 23.22
#